data_AF-A0ABC8MA34-F1
#
_entry.id   AF-A0ABC8MA34-F1
#
_cell.length_a   1.000
_cell.length_b   1.000
_cell.length_c   1.000
_cell.angle_alpha   90.00
_cell.angle_beta   90.00
_cell.angle_gamma   90.00
#
_symmetry.space_group_name_H-M   'P 1'
#
loop_
_entity.id
_entity.type
_entity.pdbx_description
1 polymer ?
#
loop_
_entity_poly.entity_id
_entity_poly.type
_entity_poly.pdbx_seq_one_letter_code
_entity_poly.pdbx_strand_id
1 'polypeptide(L)'
;MSSHQFHGSMLQEAYTSGMNDRTNHYRRILNMYMRFHEAVVAKHNAEVEVYRISGKLELFDEIFSDGVMNHVKDKLEKELALAHARLADVKVPNLDWEKLGEPQCGVKLSLSSSLMFEDSHDVVCLFNGPMNE
;
A
#
# COMPACT_ATOMS: atom_id res chain seq x y z
N MET A 1 -17.46 50.80 5.90
CA MET A 1 -17.10 49.48 6.45
C MET A 1 -16.86 48.56 5.25
N SER A 2 -15.60 48.18 5.01
CA SER A 2 -15.18 47.49 3.78
C SER A 2 -15.31 45.98 3.96
N SER A 3 -16.46 45.43 3.57
CA SER A 3 -16.76 43.98 3.62
C SER A 3 -16.06 43.17 2.52
N HIS A 4 -15.38 43.82 1.58
CA HIS A 4 -14.82 43.17 0.39
C HIS A 4 -13.44 42.54 0.58
N GLN A 5 -12.68 42.89 1.63
CA GLN A 5 -11.33 42.31 1.86
C GLN A 5 -11.35 40.93 2.56
N PHE A 6 -12.40 40.62 3.31
CA PHE A 6 -12.49 39.35 4.06
C PHE A 6 -12.98 38.15 3.24
N HIS A 7 -13.69 38.40 2.14
CA HIS A 7 -14.27 37.32 1.34
C HIS A 7 -13.26 36.71 0.36
N GLY A 8 -12.34 37.54 -0.17
CA GLY A 8 -11.25 37.09 -1.04
C GLY A 8 -10.21 36.22 -0.31
N SER A 9 -9.88 36.55 0.95
CA SER A 9 -8.95 35.76 1.76
C SER A 9 -9.53 34.38 2.11
N MET A 10 -10.82 34.32 2.46
CA MET A 10 -11.50 33.06 2.81
C MET A 10 -11.60 32.09 1.62
N LEU A 11 -11.88 32.58 0.41
CA LEU A 11 -11.91 31.75 -0.79
C LEU A 11 -10.51 31.22 -1.16
N GLN A 12 -9.50 32.08 -1.06
CA GLN A 12 -8.10 31.71 -1.32
C GLN A 12 -7.60 30.67 -0.31
N GLU A 13 -7.90 30.86 0.97
CA GLU A 13 -7.58 29.89 2.04
C GLU A 13 -8.26 28.54 1.80
N ALA A 14 -9.55 28.53 1.45
CA ALA A 14 -10.28 27.30 1.14
C ALA A 14 -9.69 26.56 -0.09
N TYR A 15 -9.33 27.30 -1.14
CA TYR A 15 -8.68 26.73 -2.31
C TYR A 15 -7.31 26.13 -1.99
N THR A 16 -6.45 26.86 -1.28
CA THR A 16 -5.13 26.37 -0.85
C THR A 16 -5.26 25.16 0.08
N SER A 17 -6.22 25.17 1.00
CA SER A 17 -6.52 24.01 1.85
C SER A 17 -6.90 22.79 1.02
N GLY A 18 -7.83 22.92 0.08
CA GLY A 18 -8.25 21.81 -0.78
C GLY A 18 -7.12 21.25 -1.65
N MET A 19 -6.19 22.09 -2.12
CA MET A 19 -4.98 21.66 -2.82
C MET A 19 -4.04 20.86 -1.91
N ASN A 20 -3.83 21.33 -0.68
CA ASN A 20 -3.02 20.64 0.31
C ASN A 20 -3.63 19.29 0.69
N ASP A 21 -4.96 19.23 0.90
CA ASP A 21 -5.67 18.01 1.27
C ASP A 21 -5.55 16.94 0.17
N ARG A 22 -5.73 17.32 -1.10
CA ARG A 22 -5.53 16.40 -2.24
C ARG A 22 -4.09 15.91 -2.33
N THR A 23 -3.12 16.80 -2.17
CA THR A 23 -1.70 16.44 -2.20
C THR A 23 -1.36 15.46 -1.07
N ASN A 24 -1.86 15.72 0.14
CA ASN A 24 -1.66 14.87 1.30
C ASN A 24 -2.35 13.50 1.14
N HIS A 25 -3.53 13.45 0.52
CA HIS A 25 -4.24 12.22 0.19
C HIS A 25 -3.40 11.33 -0.74
N TYR A 26 -2.93 11.84 -1.88
CA TYR A 26 -2.08 11.05 -2.78
C TYR A 26 -0.75 10.64 -2.15
N ARG A 27 -0.11 11.53 -1.38
CA ARG A 27 1.11 11.19 -0.64
C ARG A 27 0.88 10.01 0.32
N ARG A 28 -0.26 9.99 1.01
CA ARG A 28 -0.62 8.90 1.91
C ARG A 28 -0.82 7.57 1.16
N ILE A 29 -1.54 7.59 0.03
CA ILE A 29 -1.74 6.41 -0.82
C ILE A 29 -0.41 5.84 -1.28
N LEU A 30 0.46 6.69 -1.84
CA LEU A 30 1.78 6.27 -2.34
C LEU A 30 2.64 5.65 -1.24
N ASN A 31 2.67 6.28 -0.05
CA ASN A 31 3.41 5.74 1.09
C ASN A 31 2.87 4.39 1.56
N MET A 32 1.55 4.20 1.56
CA MET A 32 0.94 2.91 1.92
C MET A 32 1.26 1.83 0.89
N TYR A 33 1.14 2.15 -0.39
CA TYR A 33 1.50 1.23 -1.48
C TYR A 33 2.97 0.81 -1.40
N MET A 34 3.87 1.77 -1.19
CA MET A 34 5.30 1.49 -1.08
C MET A 34 5.60 0.53 0.08
N ARG A 35 5.04 0.77 1.27
CA ARG A 35 5.21 -0.13 2.43
C ARG A 35 4.65 -1.52 2.20
N PHE A 36 3.50 -1.62 1.54
CA PHE A 36 2.92 -2.91 1.16
C PHE A 36 3.83 -3.65 0.19
N HIS A 37 4.30 -2.97 -0.85
CA HIS A 37 5.20 -3.56 -1.84
C HIS A 37 6.50 -4.05 -1.19
N GLU A 38 7.12 -3.26 -0.33
CA GLU A 38 8.30 -3.66 0.45
C GLU A 38 8.03 -4.90 1.31
N ALA A 39 6.86 -4.98 1.95
CA ALA A 39 6.48 -6.15 2.75
C ALA A 39 6.27 -7.41 1.89
N VAL A 40 5.67 -7.26 0.70
CA VAL A 40 5.52 -8.36 -0.27
C VAL A 40 6.88 -8.86 -0.73
N VAL A 41 7.79 -7.95 -1.09
CA VAL A 41 9.16 -8.30 -1.49
C VAL A 41 9.90 -9.01 -0.36
N ALA A 42 9.79 -8.51 0.88
CA ALA A 42 10.39 -9.14 2.05
C ALA A 42 9.84 -10.57 2.26
N LYS A 43 8.52 -10.77 2.10
CA LYS A 43 7.91 -12.09 2.23
C LYS A 43 8.41 -13.04 1.15
N HIS A 44 8.42 -12.58 -0.11
CA HIS A 44 8.91 -13.38 -1.22
C HIS A 44 10.37 -13.82 -1.01
N ASN A 45 11.24 -12.93 -0.55
CA ASN A 45 12.64 -13.29 -0.26
C ASN A 45 12.75 -14.35 0.85
N ALA A 46 11.91 -14.28 1.88
CA ALA A 46 11.86 -15.30 2.92
C ALA A 46 11.34 -16.65 2.41
N GLU A 47 10.34 -16.65 1.51
CA GLU A 47 9.85 -17.87 0.85
C GLU A 47 10.94 -18.51 -0.04
N VAL A 48 11.66 -17.70 -0.82
CA VAL A 48 12.78 -18.17 -1.65
C VAL A 48 13.85 -18.86 -0.81
N GLU A 49 14.17 -18.33 0.37
CA GLU A 49 15.16 -18.96 1.26
C GLU A 49 14.70 -20.33 1.76
N VAL A 50 13.42 -20.46 2.15
CA VAL A 50 12.81 -21.75 2.50
C VAL A 50 12.94 -22.73 1.33
N TYR A 51 12.49 -22.35 0.15
CA TYR A 51 12.56 -23.22 -1.04
C TYR A 51 13.99 -23.63 -1.39
N ARG A 52 14.95 -22.69 -1.27
CA ARG A 52 16.36 -22.97 -1.54
C ARG A 52 16.93 -24.01 -0.58
N ILE A 53 16.59 -23.96 0.71
CA ILE A 53 17.07 -24.93 1.70
C ILE A 53 16.34 -26.27 1.53
N SER A 54 15.03 -26.26 1.30
CA SER A 54 14.26 -27.47 1.00
C SER A 54 14.81 -28.22 -0.21
N GLY A 55 15.06 -27.53 -1.33
CA GLY A 55 15.65 -28.17 -2.51
C GLY A 55 17.05 -28.72 -2.27
N LYS A 56 17.84 -28.12 -1.38
CA LYS A 56 19.13 -28.70 -0.97
C LYS A 56 18.96 -30.00 -0.19
N LEU A 57 17.95 -30.09 0.69
CA LEU A 57 17.66 -31.31 1.44
C LEU A 57 17.17 -32.42 0.51
N GLU A 58 16.31 -32.10 -0.46
CA GLU A 58 15.87 -33.05 -1.49
C GLU A 58 17.07 -33.62 -2.27
N LEU A 59 17.94 -32.75 -2.79
CA LEU A 59 19.18 -33.16 -3.47
C LEU A 59 20.12 -33.96 -2.56
N PHE A 60 20.16 -33.63 -1.27
CA PHE A 60 20.96 -34.37 -0.31
C PHE A 60 20.47 -35.81 -0.18
N ASP A 61 19.16 -36.00 -0.09
CA ASP A 61 18.53 -37.33 0.02
C ASP A 61 18.64 -38.13 -1.28
N GLU A 62 18.68 -37.47 -2.44
CA GLU A 62 18.91 -38.12 -3.73
C GLU A 62 20.37 -38.58 -3.92
N ILE A 63 21.34 -37.78 -3.48
CA ILE A 63 22.77 -38.01 -3.74
C ILE A 63 23.41 -38.91 -2.66
N PHE A 64 23.01 -38.76 -1.40
CA PHE A 64 23.64 -39.45 -0.27
C PHE A 64 22.67 -40.45 0.37
N SER A 65 22.88 -41.74 0.13
CA SER A 65 21.94 -42.79 0.54
C SER A 65 22.21 -43.49 1.87
N ASP A 66 23.31 -43.20 2.58
CA ASP A 66 23.75 -44.07 3.71
C ASP A 66 24.28 -43.30 4.94
N GLY A 67 23.61 -42.22 5.33
CA GLY A 67 23.99 -41.44 6.53
C GLY A 67 25.33 -40.71 6.43
N VAL A 68 25.96 -40.79 5.26
CA VAL A 68 27.14 -40.00 4.87
C VAL A 68 26.75 -38.53 4.98
N MET A 69 27.40 -37.82 5.90
CA MET A 69 27.16 -36.41 6.21
C MET A 69 25.83 -36.06 6.91
N ASN A 70 25.27 -36.95 7.75
CA ASN A 70 24.10 -36.63 8.58
C ASN A 70 24.22 -35.30 9.36
N HIS A 71 25.42 -34.95 9.86
CA HIS A 71 25.63 -33.67 10.53
C HIS A 71 25.36 -32.45 9.63
N VAL A 72 25.55 -32.56 8.31
CA VAL A 72 25.22 -31.52 7.32
C VAL A 72 23.71 -31.49 7.10
N LYS A 73 23.07 -32.65 6.98
CA LYS A 73 21.61 -32.76 6.89
C LYS A 73 20.93 -32.14 8.11
N ASP A 74 21.33 -32.52 9.32
CA ASP A 74 20.82 -31.96 10.59
C ASP A 74 20.98 -30.43 10.64
N LYS A 75 22.10 -29.92 10.10
CA LYS A 75 22.33 -28.48 10.02
C LYS A 75 21.36 -27.82 9.04
N LEU A 76 21.16 -28.38 7.86
CA LEU A 76 20.20 -27.88 6.87
C LEU A 76 18.76 -27.91 7.39
N GLU A 77 18.36 -28.96 8.13
CA GLU A 77 17.04 -29.04 8.76
C GLU A 77 16.83 -27.94 9.81
N LYS A 78 17.86 -27.66 10.62
CA LYS A 78 17.82 -26.53 11.58
C LYS A 78 17.76 -25.18 10.87
N GLU A 79 18.53 -25.01 9.79
CA GLU A 79 18.47 -23.79 8.95
C GLU A 79 17.09 -23.63 8.32
N LEU A 80 16.47 -24.72 7.85
CA LEU A 80 15.11 -24.73 7.30
C LEU A 80 14.08 -24.32 8.36
N ALA A 81 14.16 -24.87 9.57
CA ALA A 81 13.29 -24.49 10.68
C ALA A 81 13.42 -22.99 11.03
N LEU A 82 14.65 -22.47 11.04
CA LEU A 82 14.90 -21.04 11.25
C LEU A 82 14.35 -20.19 10.10
N ALA A 83 14.47 -20.64 8.85
CA ALA A 83 13.92 -19.94 7.69
C ALA A 83 12.38 -19.89 7.74
N HIS A 84 11.72 -20.98 8.12
CA HIS A 84 10.28 -21.00 8.35
C HIS A 84 9.84 -20.04 9.46
N ALA A 85 10.58 -19.98 10.58
CA ALA A 85 10.29 -19.03 11.65
C ALA A 85 10.39 -17.58 11.15
N ARG A 86 11.47 -17.25 10.41
CA ARG A 86 11.64 -15.93 9.79
C ARG A 86 10.51 -15.61 8.81
N LEU A 87 10.09 -16.56 7.99
CA LEU A 87 8.98 -16.39 7.06
C LEU A 87 7.66 -16.10 7.80
N ALA A 88 7.37 -16.82 8.88
CA ALA A 88 6.17 -16.62 9.69
C ALA A 88 6.12 -15.23 10.37
N ASP A 89 7.29 -14.66 10.65
CA ASP A 89 7.43 -13.34 11.23
C ASP A 89 7.20 -12.21 10.21
N VAL A 90 7.38 -12.44 8.90
CA VAL A 90 7.12 -11.42 7.88
C VAL A 90 5.62 -11.16 7.75
N LYS A 91 5.19 -9.96 8.14
CA LYS A 91 3.79 -9.51 8.01
C LYS A 91 3.62 -8.70 6.72
N VAL A 92 2.70 -9.16 5.87
CA VAL A 92 2.23 -8.39 4.71
C VAL A 92 0.90 -7.73 5.10
N PRO A 93 0.84 -6.40 5.16
CA PRO A 93 -0.40 -5.71 5.49
C PRO A 93 -1.45 -5.94 4.41
N ASN A 94 -2.72 -6.09 4.80
CA ASN A 94 -3.81 -6.12 3.82
C ASN A 94 -4.17 -4.68 3.43
N LEU A 95 -4.10 -4.36 2.14
CA LEU A 95 -4.50 -3.05 1.63
C LEU A 95 -6.00 -3.05 1.34
N ASP A 96 -6.71 -2.15 2.01
CA ASP A 96 -8.11 -1.86 1.76
C ASP A 96 -8.22 -0.79 0.67
N TRP A 97 -8.34 -1.24 -0.58
CA TRP A 97 -8.40 -0.38 -1.75
C TRP A 97 -9.63 0.53 -1.77
N GLU A 98 -10.75 0.08 -1.18
CA GLU A 98 -11.98 0.87 -1.10
C GLU A 98 -11.77 2.10 -0.22
N LYS A 99 -11.16 1.91 0.96
CA LYS A 99 -10.82 3.04 1.86
C LYS A 99 -9.74 3.96 1.31
N LEU A 100 -8.93 3.51 0.35
CA LEU A 100 -7.87 4.31 -0.28
C LEU A 100 -8.43 5.27 -1.36
N GLY A 101 -9.56 4.93 -1.99
CA GLY A 101 -10.18 5.74 -3.04
C GLY A 101 -10.95 6.97 -2.55
N GLU A 102 -11.23 7.07 -1.25
CA GLU A 102 -12.03 8.17 -0.70
C GLU A 102 -11.17 9.38 -0.34
N PRO A 103 -11.35 10.53 -1.02
CA PRO A 103 -10.72 11.77 -0.60
C PRO A 103 -11.30 12.19 0.76
N GLN A 104 -10.45 12.38 1.77
CA GLN A 104 -10.84 12.96 3.06
C GLN A 104 -11.00 14.48 2.91
N CYS A 105 -11.94 14.92 2.08
CA CYS A 105 -12.21 16.34 1.90
C CYS A 105 -13.17 16.79 3.02
N GLY A 106 -12.69 17.69 3.89
CA GLY A 106 -13.43 18.19 5.06
C GLY A 106 -14.53 19.22 4.75
N VAL A 107 -14.99 19.34 3.51
CA VAL A 107 -16.03 20.33 3.14
C VAL A 107 -17.25 19.62 2.58
N LYS A 108 -18.23 19.34 3.44
CA LYS A 108 -19.63 19.19 3.01
C LYS A 108 -20.14 20.56 2.60
N LEU A 109 -19.90 20.97 1.37
CA LEU A 109 -20.70 22.04 0.77
C LEU A 109 -22.10 21.46 0.58
N SER A 110 -23.04 21.84 1.45
CA SER A 110 -24.45 21.65 1.17
C SER A 110 -24.74 22.39 -0.13
N LEU A 111 -24.92 21.67 -1.22
CA LEU A 111 -25.40 22.21 -2.49
C LEU A 111 -26.84 22.67 -2.29
N SER A 112 -27.03 23.85 -1.70
CA SER A 112 -28.24 24.63 -1.88
C SER A 112 -28.13 25.31 -3.25
N SER A 113 -28.98 24.86 -4.16
CA SER A 113 -29.11 25.27 -5.55
C SER A 113 -28.99 26.77 -5.79
N SER A 114 -28.48 27.09 -6.98
CA SER A 114 -28.58 28.34 -7.74
C SER A 114 -27.29 29.14 -7.77
N LEU A 115 -26.43 28.79 -8.73
CA LEU A 115 -25.79 29.77 -9.61
C LEU A 115 -25.21 29.04 -10.82
N MET A 116 -25.88 29.24 -11.95
CA MET A 116 -25.36 28.95 -13.28
C MET A 116 -24.10 29.80 -13.46
N PHE A 117 -22.94 29.14 -13.58
CA PHE A 117 -21.75 29.75 -14.17
C PHE A 117 -21.32 28.84 -15.30
N GLU A 118 -21.72 29.23 -16.51
CA GLU A 118 -21.06 28.83 -17.74
C GLU A 118 -19.63 29.40 -17.72
N ASP A 119 -18.70 28.68 -18.36
CA ASP A 119 -17.29 29.00 -18.60
C ASP A 119 -16.30 28.86 -17.44
N SER A 120 -15.92 27.61 -17.13
CA SER A 120 -14.51 27.24 -16.95
C SER A 120 -14.34 25.73 -16.99
N HIS A 121 -13.43 25.25 -17.84
CA HIS A 121 -13.07 23.84 -17.93
C HIS A 121 -12.52 23.33 -16.59
N ASP A 122 -13.00 22.14 -16.20
CA ASP A 122 -12.42 21.19 -15.25
C ASP A 122 -12.39 21.53 -13.75
N VAL A 123 -13.54 21.34 -13.09
CA VAL A 123 -13.56 20.63 -11.79
C VAL A 123 -14.70 19.60 -11.82
N VAL A 124 -14.54 18.59 -12.69
CA VAL A 124 -15.33 17.37 -12.57
C VAL A 124 -14.62 16.51 -11.52
N CYS A 125 -15.24 16.34 -10.36
CA CYS A 125 -14.94 15.19 -9.51
C CYS A 125 -15.36 13.95 -10.30
N LEU A 126 -14.48 13.44 -11.16
CA LEU A 126 -14.67 12.18 -11.89
C LEU A 126 -14.57 11.03 -10.89
N PHE A 127 -15.64 10.81 -10.15
CA PHE A 127 -15.98 9.49 -9.62
C PHE A 127 -16.51 8.68 -10.80
N ASN A 128 -15.63 7.91 -11.45
CA ASN A 128 -16.11 6.74 -12.16
C ASN A 128 -16.33 5.64 -11.12
N GLY A 129 -17.56 5.13 -11.09
CA GLY A 129 -18.05 4.09 -10.19
C GLY A 129 -17.35 2.73 -10.36
N PRO A 130 -17.89 1.67 -9.74
CA PRO A 130 -17.15 0.43 -9.50
C PRO A 130 -16.76 -0.26 -10.81
N MET A 131 -15.50 -0.68 -10.90
CA MET A 131 -15.06 -1.67 -11.87
C MET A 131 -15.64 -3.02 -11.44
N ASN A 132 -16.78 -3.40 -12.04
CA ASN A 132 -17.33 -4.73 -11.92
C ASN A 132 -16.57 -5.69 -12.86
N GLU A 133 -16.15 -6.81 -12.25
CA GLU A 133 -15.79 -8.15 -12.76
C GLU A 133 -14.75 -8.29 -13.89
#